data_AF-A0A2V7LVN1-F1
#
_entry.id   AF-A0A2V7LVN1-F1
#
_cell.length_a   1.000
_cell.length_b   1.000
_cell.length_c   1.000
_cell.angle_alpha   90.00
_cell.angle_beta   90.00
_cell.angle_gamma   90.00
#
_symmetry.space_group_name_H-M   'P 1'
#
loop_
_entity.id
_entity.type
_entity.pdbx_description
1 polymer ?
#
loop_
_entity_poly.entity_id
_entity_poly.type
_entity_poly.pdbx_seq_one_letter_code
_entity_poly.pdbx_strand_id
1 'polypeptide(L)'
;MLVALGCLACGGGAGPGKLAPQSPQETLAQFMSAVKDNNIERMGTLWGSERGPATSWMKSDQLRERLSVVQKYVDHAGYRVIEGPLAVPGHDNLKSFRVELQRQGGCTVVFPVDLVRTKSGGWVVNDVHLGSIPTPGTACRQ
;
A
#
# COMPACT_ATOMS: atom_id res chain seq x y z
N MET A 1 55.92 23.91 -0.20
CA MET A 1 55.63 22.62 0.45
C MET A 1 54.13 22.39 0.34
N LEU A 2 53.69 21.57 -0.62
CA LEU A 2 52.28 21.22 -0.81
C LEU A 2 51.86 20.24 0.30
N VAL A 3 50.77 20.55 0.99
CA VAL A 3 50.08 19.58 1.86
C VAL A 3 48.71 19.31 1.24
N ALA A 4 48.62 18.18 0.55
CA ALA A 4 47.36 17.56 0.20
C ALA A 4 46.78 16.92 1.46
N LEU A 5 45.56 17.29 1.85
CA LEU A 5 44.81 16.59 2.88
C LEU A 5 43.43 16.19 2.33
N GLY A 6 43.14 14.90 2.49
CA GLY A 6 42.21 14.12 1.69
C GLY A 6 40.74 14.47 1.82
N CYS A 7 40.04 14.30 0.70
CA CYS A 7 38.60 14.19 0.63
C CYS A 7 38.14 12.96 1.43
N LEU A 8 37.43 13.18 2.54
CA LEU A 8 36.58 12.16 3.16
C LEU A 8 35.37 11.95 2.25
N ALA A 9 35.54 11.07 1.26
CA ALA A 9 34.45 10.46 0.54
C ALA A 9 33.78 9.44 1.47
N CYS A 10 32.73 9.86 2.19
CA CYS A 10 31.74 8.91 2.71
C CYS A 10 30.94 8.37 1.52
N GLY A 11 31.54 7.37 0.85
CA GLY A 11 30.84 6.48 -0.06
C GLY A 11 29.85 5.64 0.73
N GLY A 12 28.58 6.07 0.71
CA GLY A 12 27.43 5.27 1.07
C GLY A 12 26.43 5.39 -0.06
N GLY A 13 26.70 4.69 -1.16
CA GLY A 13 25.81 4.63 -2.32
C GLY A 13 24.50 3.94 -1.97
N ALA A 14 23.56 4.68 -1.38
CA ALA A 14 22.15 4.39 -1.53
C ALA A 14 21.75 4.90 -2.92
N GLY A 15 21.93 4.04 -3.94
CA GLY A 15 21.12 4.21 -5.15
C GLY A 15 19.64 4.29 -4.75
N PRO A 16 18.76 4.92 -5.54
CA PRO A 16 17.34 5.01 -5.24
C PRO A 16 16.67 3.66 -5.45
N GLY A 17 17.11 2.64 -4.72
CA GLY A 17 16.36 1.43 -4.48
C GLY A 17 15.24 1.83 -3.53
N LYS A 18 14.02 1.87 -4.05
CA LYS A 18 12.77 1.92 -3.26
C LYS A 18 12.96 1.08 -2.00
N LEU A 19 13.22 1.72 -0.86
CA LEU A 19 13.23 1.05 0.44
C LEU A 19 11.91 0.27 0.53
N ALA A 20 11.99 -1.04 0.78
CA ALA A 20 10.79 -1.76 1.18
C ALA A 20 10.19 -1.00 2.37
N PRO A 21 8.88 -0.70 2.37
CA PRO A 21 8.30 0.11 3.43
C PRO A 21 8.61 -0.56 4.78
N GLN A 22 9.09 0.22 5.74
CA GLN A 22 9.58 -0.34 6.99
C GLN A 22 8.45 -0.53 7.99
N SER A 23 7.40 0.29 7.89
CA SER A 23 6.21 0.23 8.74
C SER A 23 4.92 -0.09 7.95
N PRO A 24 3.89 -0.65 8.59
CA PRO A 24 2.60 -0.86 7.93
C PRO A 24 1.95 0.48 7.51
N GLN A 25 2.17 1.57 8.24
CA GLN A 25 1.66 2.90 7.87
C GLN A 25 2.25 3.37 6.54
N GLU A 26 3.57 3.23 6.38
CA GLU A 26 4.26 3.59 5.14
C GLU A 26 3.81 2.71 3.97
N THR A 27 3.65 1.40 4.17
CA THR A 27 3.10 0.51 3.12
C THR A 27 1.73 0.97 2.67
N LEU A 28 0.82 1.25 3.62
CA LEU A 28 -0.53 1.73 3.30
C LEU A 28 -0.48 3.05 2.53
N ALA A 29 0.31 4.02 3.01
CA ALA A 29 0.42 5.32 2.36
C ALA A 29 0.97 5.21 0.93
N GLN A 30 2.01 4.40 0.72
CA GLN A 30 2.56 4.14 -0.61
C GLN A 30 1.58 3.40 -1.52
N PHE A 31 0.78 2.48 -0.98
CA PHE A 31 -0.24 1.77 -1.73
C PHE A 31 -1.35 2.72 -2.17
N MET A 32 -1.86 3.56 -1.27
CA MET A 32 -2.88 4.57 -1.59
C MET A 32 -2.38 5.59 -2.61
N SER A 33 -1.10 6.02 -2.52
CA SER A 33 -0.48 6.84 -3.58
C SER A 33 -0.48 6.12 -4.93
N ALA A 34 -0.09 4.83 -4.96
CA ALA A 34 -0.08 4.05 -6.20
C ALA A 34 -1.48 3.85 -6.80
N VAL A 35 -2.50 3.70 -5.95
CA VAL A 35 -3.91 3.68 -6.37
C VAL A 35 -4.30 4.99 -7.04
N LYS A 36 -3.93 6.13 -6.42
CA LYS A 36 -4.21 7.48 -6.95
C LYS A 36 -3.55 7.72 -8.31
N ASP A 37 -2.33 7.23 -8.48
CA ASP A 37 -1.57 7.32 -9.73
C ASP A 37 -2.00 6.28 -10.78
N ASN A 38 -2.97 5.42 -10.46
CA ASN A 38 -3.36 4.26 -11.27
C ASN A 38 -2.15 3.37 -11.67
N ASN A 39 -1.17 3.27 -10.77
CA ASN A 39 0.07 2.53 -11.01
C ASN A 39 -0.05 1.08 -10.53
N ILE A 40 -0.69 0.25 -11.37
CA ILE A 40 -0.95 -1.16 -11.07
C ILE A 40 0.33 -1.96 -10.78
N GLU A 41 1.44 -1.64 -11.45
CA GLU A 41 2.73 -2.29 -11.21
C GLU A 41 3.22 -1.99 -9.78
N ARG A 42 3.19 -0.71 -9.38
CA ARG A 42 3.58 -0.30 -8.02
C ARG A 42 2.65 -0.91 -6.98
N MET A 43 1.33 -0.93 -7.21
CA MET A 43 0.38 -1.62 -6.36
C MET A 43 0.76 -3.10 -6.19
N GLY A 44 1.17 -3.78 -7.25
CA GLY A 44 1.63 -5.17 -7.20
C GLY A 44 2.84 -5.41 -6.29
N THR A 45 3.77 -4.46 -6.22
CA THR A 45 4.93 -4.55 -5.29
C THR A 45 4.55 -4.39 -3.82
N LEU A 46 3.36 -3.84 -3.55
CA LEU A 46 2.85 -3.54 -2.21
C LEU A 46 1.65 -4.42 -1.82
N TRP A 47 1.14 -5.23 -2.75
CA TRP A 47 0.03 -6.16 -2.55
C TRP A 47 0.56 -7.59 -2.45
N GLY A 48 0.08 -8.38 -1.49
CA GLY A 48 0.58 -9.74 -1.35
C GLY A 48 -0.02 -10.49 -0.17
N SER A 49 0.80 -11.36 0.39
CA SER A 49 0.48 -12.15 1.59
C SER A 49 1.74 -12.28 2.45
N GLU A 50 1.69 -13.12 3.49
CA GLU A 50 2.88 -13.49 4.27
C GLU A 50 4.06 -13.99 3.40
N ARG A 51 3.76 -14.57 2.23
CA ARG A 51 4.77 -15.03 1.25
C ARG A 51 5.57 -13.87 0.63
N GLY A 52 5.13 -12.63 0.78
CA GLY A 52 5.69 -11.45 0.11
C GLY A 52 4.77 -10.90 -0.98
N PRO A 53 5.27 -9.91 -1.76
CA PRO A 53 4.53 -9.31 -2.87
C PRO A 53 4.02 -10.36 -3.86
N ALA A 54 2.80 -10.19 -4.32
CA ALA A 54 2.15 -11.10 -5.26
C ALA A 54 2.88 -11.20 -6.59
N THR A 55 3.66 -10.18 -6.97
CA THR A 55 4.51 -10.18 -8.17
C THR A 55 5.52 -11.34 -8.24
N SER A 56 5.86 -11.93 -7.09
CA SER A 56 6.82 -13.04 -7.02
C SER A 56 6.20 -14.43 -7.24
N TRP A 57 4.88 -14.57 -7.19
CA TRP A 57 4.22 -15.89 -7.24
C TRP A 57 2.87 -15.92 -7.98
N MET A 58 2.26 -14.77 -8.27
CA MET A 58 1.03 -14.66 -9.06
C MET A 58 1.39 -14.35 -10.52
N LYS A 59 0.65 -14.93 -11.48
CA LYS A 59 0.80 -14.56 -12.89
C LYS A 59 0.49 -13.08 -13.09
N SER A 60 1.24 -12.41 -13.96
CA SER A 60 1.17 -10.96 -14.13
C SER A 60 -0.18 -10.47 -14.66
N ASP A 61 -0.81 -11.23 -15.54
CA ASP A 61 -2.15 -10.99 -16.07
C ASP A 61 -3.23 -11.09 -14.98
N GLN A 62 -3.18 -12.17 -14.20
CA GLN A 62 -4.09 -12.38 -13.07
C GLN A 62 -3.94 -11.28 -12.01
N LEU A 63 -2.70 -10.90 -11.68
CA LEU A 63 -2.43 -9.84 -10.71
C LEU A 63 -2.95 -8.49 -11.21
N ARG A 64 -2.70 -8.17 -12.48
CA ARG A 64 -3.17 -6.94 -13.11
C ARG A 64 -4.69 -6.86 -13.11
N GLU A 65 -5.41 -7.94 -13.45
CA GLU A 65 -6.87 -7.96 -13.41
C GLU A 65 -7.43 -7.69 -12.02
N ARG A 66 -6.91 -8.40 -11.01
CA ARG A 66 -7.32 -8.21 -9.60
C ARG A 66 -7.07 -6.78 -9.13
N LEU A 67 -5.86 -6.26 -9.37
CA LEU A 67 -5.50 -4.92 -8.93
C LEU A 67 -6.22 -3.83 -9.71
N SER A 68 -6.63 -4.08 -10.96
CA SER A 68 -7.47 -3.13 -11.70
C SER A 68 -8.85 -2.98 -11.06
N VAL A 69 -9.41 -4.05 -10.49
CA VAL A 69 -10.66 -3.97 -9.73
C VAL A 69 -10.43 -3.21 -8.42
N VAL A 70 -9.40 -3.56 -7.67
CA VAL A 70 -9.04 -2.86 -6.42
C VAL A 70 -8.81 -1.37 -6.67
N GLN A 71 -8.06 -1.01 -7.70
CA GLN A 71 -7.77 0.37 -8.07
C GLN A 71 -9.07 1.15 -8.31
N LYS A 72 -10.03 0.60 -9.08
CA LYS A 72 -11.31 1.26 -9.33
C LYS A 72 -12.15 1.47 -8.07
N TYR A 73 -12.11 0.53 -7.13
CA TYR A 73 -12.87 0.61 -5.88
C TYR A 73 -12.25 1.59 -4.87
N VAL A 74 -10.94 1.71 -4.88
CA VAL A 74 -10.15 2.48 -3.91
C VAL A 74 -9.63 3.80 -4.51
N ASP A 75 -9.91 4.11 -5.77
CA ASP A 75 -9.61 5.42 -6.36
C ASP A 75 -10.34 6.55 -5.60
N HIS A 76 -9.65 7.67 -5.43
CA HIS A 76 -10.07 8.71 -4.50
C HIS A 76 -9.62 10.11 -4.90
N ALA A 77 -10.34 11.10 -4.39
CA ALA A 77 -9.93 12.50 -4.33
C ALA A 77 -8.99 12.74 -3.13
N GLY A 78 -9.20 12.01 -2.04
CA GLY A 78 -8.39 12.06 -0.83
C GLY A 78 -8.71 10.85 0.06
N TYR A 79 -7.87 10.59 1.05
CA TYR A 79 -8.16 9.59 2.07
C TYR A 79 -7.58 10.04 3.42
N ARG A 80 -8.10 9.47 4.50
CA ARG A 80 -7.53 9.59 5.84
C ARG A 80 -7.59 8.25 6.56
N VAL A 81 -6.56 7.94 7.32
CA VAL A 81 -6.61 6.85 8.30
C VAL A 81 -7.37 7.39 9.51
N ILE A 82 -8.51 6.76 9.84
CA ILE A 82 -9.32 7.18 10.99
C ILE A 82 -9.02 6.34 12.23
N GLU A 83 -8.45 5.14 12.04
CA GLU A 83 -8.07 4.23 13.12
C GLU A 83 -6.98 3.28 12.63
N GLY A 84 -6.05 2.90 13.51
CA GLY A 84 -5.01 1.90 13.25
C GLY A 84 -3.58 2.38 13.46
N PRO A 85 -2.59 1.47 13.51
CA PRO A 85 -2.73 0.04 13.22
C PRO A 85 -3.38 -0.70 14.41
N LEU A 86 -4.44 -1.47 14.14
CA LEU A 86 -5.09 -2.32 15.13
C LEU A 86 -4.50 -3.72 15.06
N ALA A 87 -4.30 -4.37 16.21
CA ALA A 87 -4.02 -5.79 16.24
C ALA A 87 -5.27 -6.57 15.79
N VAL A 88 -5.06 -7.63 15.00
CA VAL A 88 -6.13 -8.55 14.60
C VAL A 88 -6.09 -9.74 15.55
N PRO A 89 -7.16 -10.05 16.31
CA PRO A 89 -7.17 -11.15 17.27
C PRO A 89 -6.79 -12.48 16.62
N GLY A 90 -5.87 -13.22 17.25
CA GLY A 90 -5.37 -14.49 16.72
C GLY A 90 -4.32 -14.37 15.60
N HIS A 91 -3.90 -13.14 15.24
CA HIS A 91 -2.97 -12.90 14.15
C HIS A 91 -1.92 -11.82 14.48
N ASP A 92 -0.74 -12.25 14.94
CA ASP A 92 0.32 -11.34 15.39
C ASP A 92 0.96 -10.53 14.25
N ASN A 93 0.98 -11.11 13.05
CA ASN A 93 1.56 -10.56 11.83
C ASN A 93 0.59 -9.74 10.98
N LEU A 94 -0.68 -9.67 11.37
CA LEU A 94 -1.70 -8.85 10.71
C LEU A 94 -1.91 -7.55 11.50
N LYS A 95 -2.13 -6.47 10.74
CA LYS A 95 -2.55 -5.16 11.27
C LYS A 95 -3.67 -4.64 10.39
N SER A 96 -4.73 -4.13 11.02
CA SER A 96 -5.86 -3.54 10.32
C SER A 96 -5.88 -2.02 10.50
N PHE A 97 -6.29 -1.30 9.47
CA PHE A 97 -6.57 0.12 9.50
C PHE A 97 -8.01 0.35 9.11
N ARG A 98 -8.66 1.35 9.70
CA ARG A 98 -9.88 1.91 9.12
C ARG A 98 -9.51 3.15 8.31
N VAL A 99 -9.86 3.11 7.03
CA VAL A 99 -9.57 4.18 6.09
C VAL A 99 -10.88 4.81 5.67
N GLU A 100 -10.97 6.13 5.81
CA GLU A 100 -12.00 6.92 5.14
C GLU A 100 -11.47 7.38 3.78
N LEU A 101 -12.25 7.13 2.74
CA LEU A 101 -11.96 7.42 1.36
C LEU A 101 -12.94 8.45 0.82
N GLN A 102 -12.42 9.56 0.31
CA GLN A 102 -13.21 10.61 -0.33
C GLN A 102 -13.25 10.37 -1.83
N ARG A 103 -14.45 10.20 -2.40
CA ARG A 103 -14.65 10.05 -3.85
C ARG A 103 -14.71 11.42 -4.54
N GLN A 104 -14.47 11.44 -5.85
CA GLN A 104 -14.55 12.65 -6.69
C GLN A 104 -15.92 13.34 -6.65
N GLY A 105 -16.99 12.61 -6.31
CA GLY A 105 -18.35 13.15 -6.12
C GLY A 105 -18.70 13.61 -4.71
N GLY A 106 -17.72 13.74 -3.80
CA GLY A 106 -17.91 14.24 -2.43
C GLY A 106 -18.33 13.19 -1.40
N CYS A 107 -18.39 11.92 -1.78
CA CYS A 107 -18.83 10.85 -0.88
C CYS A 107 -17.67 10.25 -0.10
N THR A 108 -17.88 10.04 1.20
CA THR A 108 -16.93 9.34 2.05
C THR A 108 -17.35 7.89 2.27
N VAL A 109 -16.42 6.96 2.16
CA VAL A 109 -16.63 5.54 2.51
C VAL A 109 -15.57 5.14 3.52
N VAL A 110 -15.96 4.47 4.59
CA VAL A 110 -15.03 3.90 5.56
C VAL A 110 -14.95 2.40 5.36
N PHE A 111 -13.75 1.87 5.17
CA PHE A 111 -13.51 0.44 5.01
C PHE A 111 -12.22 0.00 5.70
N PRO A 112 -12.12 -1.29 6.09
CA PRO A 112 -10.90 -1.83 6.66
C PRO A 112 -9.85 -2.14 5.58
N VAL A 113 -8.58 -1.94 5.92
CA VAL A 113 -7.43 -2.36 5.11
C VAL A 113 -6.49 -3.16 5.98
N ASP A 114 -6.25 -4.41 5.58
CA ASP A 114 -5.37 -5.32 6.31
C ASP A 114 -4.02 -5.37 5.65
N LEU A 115 -2.99 -5.21 6.48
CA LEU A 115 -1.60 -5.37 6.10
C LEU A 115 -1.03 -6.56 6.84
N VAL A 116 -0.18 -7.31 6.15
CA VAL A 116 0.49 -8.48 6.69
C VAL A 116 1.99 -8.33 6.64
N ARG A 117 2.66 -8.71 7.72
CA ARG A 117 4.11 -8.81 7.75
C ARG A 117 4.55 -10.03 6.94
N THR A 118 5.43 -9.79 5.97
CA THR A 118 6.00 -10.84 5.13
C THR A 118 7.06 -11.62 5.90
N LYS A 119 7.39 -12.84 5.45
CA LYS A 119 8.50 -13.63 6.00
C LYS A 119 9.87 -12.93 5.92
N SER A 120 10.04 -12.02 4.95
CA SER A 120 11.24 -11.18 4.81
C SER A 120 11.25 -9.95 5.72
N GLY A 121 10.22 -9.76 6.54
CA GLY A 121 10.15 -8.69 7.55
C GLY A 121 9.46 -7.40 7.11
N GLY A 122 9.19 -7.23 5.81
CA GLY A 122 8.45 -6.08 5.26
C GLY A 122 6.93 -6.20 5.44
N TRP A 123 6.20 -5.21 4.96
CA TRP A 123 4.72 -5.19 5.00
C TRP A 123 4.12 -5.06 3.62
N VAL A 124 3.03 -5.78 3.37
CA VAL A 124 2.22 -5.68 2.16
C VAL A 124 0.75 -5.54 2.54
N VAL A 125 -0.04 -4.86 1.70
CA VAL A 125 -1.50 -4.89 1.75
C VAL A 125 -1.96 -6.30 1.38
N ASN A 126 -2.75 -6.91 2.25
CA ASN A 126 -3.29 -8.24 2.10
C ASN A 126 -4.74 -8.22 1.63
N ASP A 127 -5.55 -7.30 2.17
CA ASP A 127 -6.95 -7.15 1.81
C ASP A 127 -7.42 -5.69 2.00
N VAL A 128 -8.33 -5.23 1.13
CA VAL A 128 -9.05 -3.95 1.26
C VAL A 128 -10.54 -4.16 1.53
N HIS A 129 -10.95 -5.42 1.75
CA HIS A 129 -12.31 -5.82 2.07
C HIS A 129 -13.32 -5.25 1.07
N LEU A 130 -13.09 -5.51 -0.23
CA LEU A 130 -13.87 -4.94 -1.34
C LEU A 130 -15.40 -5.03 -1.13
N GLY A 131 -15.90 -6.10 -0.52
CA GLY A 131 -17.33 -6.30 -0.24
C GLY A 131 -17.93 -5.28 0.74
N SER A 132 -17.11 -4.56 1.49
CA SER A 132 -17.52 -3.46 2.39
C SER A 132 -17.57 -2.11 1.68
N ILE A 133 -17.04 -2.02 0.46
CA ILE A 133 -16.97 -0.77 -0.31
C ILE A 133 -18.13 -0.77 -1.33
N PRO A 134 -19.00 0.26 -1.33
CA PRO A 134 -20.05 0.39 -2.34
C PRO A 134 -19.46 0.45 -3.76
N THR A 135 -20.18 -0.09 -4.75
CA THR A 135 -19.74 -0.07 -6.15
C THR A 135 -19.36 1.35 -6.62
N PRO A 136 -18.22 1.54 -7.31
CA PRO A 136 -17.88 2.82 -7.92
C PRO A 136 -18.93 3.30 -8.91
N GLY A 137 -19.18 4.61 -8.95
CA GLY A 137 -20.11 5.22 -9.90
C GLY A 137 -21.59 5.12 -9.52
N THR A 138 -21.98 4.34 -8.50
CA THR A 138 -23.34 4.45 -7.95
C THR A 138 -23.48 5.80 -7.24
N ALA A 139 -24.63 6.46 -7.43
CA ALA A 139 -24.97 7.65 -6.67
C ALA A 139 -24.88 7.33 -5.17
N CYS A 140 -24.24 8.22 -4.43
CA CYS A 140 -24.15 8.08 -3.00
C CYS A 140 -25.53 8.33 -2.42
N ARG A 141 -26.03 7.40 -1.60
CA ARG A 141 -27.23 7.70 -0.81
C ARG A 141 -26.84 8.77 0.19
N GLN A 142 -27.45 9.93 0.06
CA GLN A 142 -27.46 10.97 1.08
C GLN A 142 -28.28 10.48 2.29
#